data_AF-A0A5M7BQF7-F1
#
_entry.id   AF-A0A5M7BQF7-F1
#
_cell.length_a   1.000
_cell.length_b   1.000
_cell.length_c   1.000
_cell.angle_alpha   90.00
_cell.angle_beta   90.00
_cell.angle_gamma   90.00
#
_symmetry.space_group_name_H-M   'P 1'
#
loop_
_entity.id
_entity.type
_entity.pdbx_description
1 polymer ?
#
loop_
_entity_poly.entity_id
_entity_poly.type
_entity_poly.pdbx_seq_one_letter_code
_entity_poly.pdbx_strand_id
1 'polypeptide(L)'
;MTGPDEFGIAGGGRSKPDADAPDRDGEPARNPRTPPWREPWTSLPGVGRWADLPGVERFWRVTYVVSQVLVRALLALVLFTVGVNMGVLNADGAVARSGTALAAHCERVGPVSRSGLGWYWSCDAQITWSDGEVTRKVFRNSELTPENQTRPAPVVYRKAARGGDFIAVDAPRPFAGLGYSLFVALTFATFYGVRIPGVPPMPADRKRERRRRVRLQWWQPLALPIGWGLVIAGGLGTASAAPTASSVLVILLGYLALIAGWFVSQLRRKKGVVEPKALPPERTRRVGKVGSWLVVLGGAAAVLSAVLTIPDWLAVVRAVAVPLAAVAVGVRLKLVADRRLGGTDSVETASNRTTA
;
A
#
# COMPACT_ATOMS: atom_id res chain seq x y z
N MET A 1 -33.77 71.78 29.50
CA MET A 1 -33.88 70.36 29.87
C MET A 1 -32.57 69.69 29.44
N THR A 2 -31.38 69.98 29.98
CA THR A 2 -30.87 70.04 31.37
C THR A 2 -31.09 68.75 32.16
N GLY A 3 -30.01 67.98 32.34
CA GLY A 3 -29.89 66.88 33.31
C GLY A 3 -28.82 65.84 32.93
N PRO A 4 -27.60 65.89 33.50
CA PRO A 4 -26.56 64.87 33.41
C PRO A 4 -26.50 64.01 34.70
N ASP A 5 -26.35 62.69 34.57
CA ASP A 5 -26.05 61.78 35.69
C ASP A 5 -24.65 61.18 35.45
N GLU A 6 -23.62 61.62 36.19
CA GLU A 6 -23.22 61.30 37.57
C GLU A 6 -22.28 60.09 37.68
N PHE A 7 -21.17 60.38 38.35
CA PHE A 7 -20.00 59.55 38.58
C PHE A 7 -20.25 58.47 39.62
N GLY A 8 -19.75 57.25 39.36
CA GLY A 8 -19.59 56.20 40.36
C GLY A 8 -18.13 55.75 40.43
N ILE A 9 -17.33 56.42 41.27
CA ILE A 9 -15.98 55.98 41.68
C ILE A 9 -16.14 55.09 42.92
N ALA A 10 -15.74 53.82 42.82
CA ALA A 10 -15.38 52.96 43.96
C ALA A 10 -14.01 52.36 43.60
N GLY A 11 -12.91 52.68 44.31
CA GLY A 11 -12.66 52.29 45.69
C GLY A 11 -12.30 50.80 45.69
N GLY A 12 -11.04 50.40 45.50
CA GLY A 12 -9.99 50.50 46.51
C GLY A 12 -9.80 49.15 47.20
N GLY A 13 -9.13 48.21 46.53
CA GLY A 13 -8.80 46.88 47.05
C GLY A 13 -7.36 46.51 46.70
N ARG A 14 -6.41 47.03 47.47
CA ARG A 14 -4.97 46.78 47.35
C ARG A 14 -4.68 45.43 48.00
N SER A 15 -4.71 44.34 47.24
CA SER A 15 -4.24 43.03 47.70
C SER A 15 -2.71 43.03 47.82
N LYS A 16 -2.24 42.56 48.98
CA LYS A 16 -0.84 42.28 49.32
C LYS A 16 -0.17 41.43 48.22
N PRO A 17 1.06 41.74 47.79
CA PRO A 17 1.87 40.79 47.07
C PRO A 17 2.40 39.75 48.08
N ASP A 18 1.90 38.52 47.99
CA ASP A 18 2.52 37.39 48.65
C ASP A 18 3.87 37.12 47.99
N ALA A 19 4.90 37.24 48.84
CA ALA A 19 6.26 36.82 48.58
C ALA A 19 6.34 35.28 48.45
N ASP A 20 7.44 34.83 47.84
CA ASP A 20 7.88 33.43 47.74
C ASP A 20 7.33 32.62 46.55
N ALA A 21 7.49 33.18 45.35
CA ALA A 21 7.70 32.34 44.16
C ALA A 21 9.21 32.05 44.04
N PRO A 22 9.65 30.77 44.07
CA PRO A 22 11.06 30.44 43.92
C PRO A 22 11.59 30.91 42.57
N ASP A 23 12.72 31.63 42.61
CA ASP A 23 13.51 32.05 41.47
C ASP A 23 13.70 30.88 40.51
N ARG A 24 13.01 30.94 39.36
CA ARG A 24 13.36 30.15 38.18
C ARG A 24 14.57 30.81 37.55
N ASP A 25 15.72 30.56 38.16
CA ASP A 25 17.01 30.95 37.63
C ASP A 25 17.21 30.34 36.24
N GLY A 26 17.28 31.24 35.25
CA GLY A 26 18.24 31.13 34.17
C GLY A 26 17.98 30.12 33.07
N GLU A 27 16.75 29.98 32.56
CA GLU A 27 16.60 29.43 31.20
C GLU A 27 17.00 30.55 30.22
N PRO A 28 18.18 30.48 29.56
CA PRO A 28 18.67 31.56 28.72
C PRO A 28 17.65 31.86 27.63
N ALA A 29 17.22 33.12 27.56
CA ALA A 29 16.23 33.60 26.62
C ALA A 29 16.56 33.08 25.21
N ARG A 30 15.77 32.10 24.74
CA ARG A 30 15.92 31.57 23.38
C ARG A 30 15.72 32.72 22.42
N ASN A 31 16.77 33.06 21.70
CA ASN A 31 16.77 34.11 20.71
C ASN A 31 15.66 33.82 19.67
N PRO A 32 14.58 34.63 19.60
CA PRO A 32 13.44 34.35 18.71
C PRO A 32 13.79 34.49 17.22
N ARG A 33 15.03 34.88 16.90
CA ARG A 33 15.49 35.10 15.52
C ARG A 33 16.38 34.00 14.97
N THR A 34 16.74 32.96 15.71
CA THR A 34 17.39 31.81 15.09
C THR A 34 16.35 31.04 14.27
N PRO A 35 16.45 31.03 12.93
CA PRO A 35 15.54 30.24 12.13
C PRO A 35 15.70 28.76 12.53
N PRO A 36 14.60 28.01 12.70
CA PRO A 36 14.59 26.67 13.30
C PRO A 36 15.37 25.60 12.52
N TRP A 37 16.03 25.96 11.42
CA TRP A 37 16.81 25.06 10.57
C TRP A 37 18.33 25.25 10.67
N ARG A 38 18.83 26.13 11.55
CA ARG A 38 20.28 26.39 11.75
C ARG A 38 20.86 25.78 13.03
N GLU A 39 20.26 24.73 13.56
CA GLU A 39 20.99 23.93 14.55
C GLU A 39 22.09 23.12 13.86
N PRO A 40 23.32 23.05 14.40
CA PRO A 40 24.42 22.28 13.81
C PRO A 40 23.99 20.81 13.66
N TRP A 41 24.33 20.17 12.54
CA TRP A 41 23.92 18.79 12.22
C TRP A 41 24.27 17.74 13.30
N THR A 42 25.12 18.09 14.27
CA THR A 42 25.41 17.30 15.47
C THR A 42 24.26 17.26 16.49
N SER A 43 23.28 18.18 16.42
CA SER A 43 22.07 18.17 17.25
C SER A 43 20.93 17.33 16.65
N LEU A 44 21.14 16.65 15.52
CA LEU A 44 20.13 15.74 14.94
C LEU A 44 19.61 14.82 16.05
N PRO A 45 18.34 14.99 16.50
CA PRO A 45 17.83 14.28 17.65
C PRO A 45 17.76 12.79 17.30
N GLY A 46 18.76 12.03 17.74
CA GLY A 46 18.81 10.57 17.53
C GLY A 46 20.17 9.95 17.27
N VAL A 47 21.23 10.72 16.95
CA VAL A 47 22.55 10.12 16.66
C VAL A 47 23.46 10.04 17.91
N GLY A 48 23.40 11.02 18.80
CA GLY A 48 24.33 11.16 19.93
C GLY A 48 24.04 10.36 21.21
N ARG A 49 23.00 9.50 21.28
CA ARG A 49 22.65 8.82 22.56
C ARG A 49 22.17 7.39 22.44
N TRP A 50 22.66 6.62 21.47
CA TRP A 50 22.40 5.17 21.46
C TRP A 50 22.96 4.50 22.71
N ALA A 51 24.11 4.99 23.20
CA ALA A 51 24.79 4.57 24.42
C ALA A 51 23.92 4.71 25.69
N ASP A 52 23.14 5.78 25.79
CA ASP A 52 22.45 6.17 27.03
C ASP A 52 20.99 5.71 27.10
N LEU A 53 20.49 5.01 26.06
CA LEU A 53 19.14 4.43 26.10
C LEU A 53 19.12 3.22 27.07
N PRO A 54 18.11 3.12 27.96
CA PRO A 54 17.95 1.94 28.80
C PRO A 54 17.84 0.67 27.94
N GLY A 55 18.39 -0.44 28.44
CA GLY A 55 18.60 -1.67 27.65
C GLY A 55 17.34 -2.17 26.91
N VAL A 56 16.17 -2.01 27.51
CA VAL A 56 14.87 -2.38 26.92
C VAL A 56 14.54 -1.54 25.68
N GLU A 57 14.77 -0.22 25.70
CA GLU A 57 14.50 0.65 24.55
C GLU A 57 15.46 0.38 23.39
N ARG A 58 16.74 0.11 23.71
CA ARG A 58 17.73 -0.28 22.71
C ARG A 58 17.33 -1.58 22.02
N PHE A 59 16.92 -2.60 22.79
CA PHE A 59 16.45 -3.87 22.26
C PHE A 59 15.30 -3.69 21.25
N TRP A 60 14.24 -2.97 21.61
CA TRP A 60 13.10 -2.76 20.70
C TRP A 60 13.46 -2.00 19.43
N ARG A 61 14.38 -1.03 19.50
CA ARG A 61 14.86 -0.31 18.30
C ARG A 61 15.66 -1.23 17.39
N VAL A 62 16.54 -2.06 17.96
CA VAL A 62 17.31 -3.05 17.19
C VAL A 62 16.37 -4.06 16.55
N THR A 63 15.43 -4.64 17.29
CA THR A 63 14.42 -5.57 16.74
C THR A 63 13.59 -4.92 15.63
N TYR A 64 13.23 -3.64 15.76
CA TYR A 64 12.52 -2.90 14.70
C TYR A 64 13.37 -2.72 13.44
N VAL A 65 14.63 -2.30 13.59
CA VAL A 65 15.53 -2.12 12.44
C VAL A 65 15.79 -3.46 11.76
N VAL A 66 16.10 -4.51 12.53
CA VAL A 66 16.32 -5.86 12.02
C VAL A 66 15.08 -6.38 11.29
N SER A 67 13.89 -6.25 11.88
CA SER A 67 12.64 -6.67 11.22
C SER A 67 12.34 -5.87 9.94
N GLN A 68 12.61 -4.56 9.91
CA GLN A 68 12.49 -3.75 8.69
C GLN A 68 13.46 -4.20 7.59
N VAL A 69 14.72 -4.48 7.94
CA VAL A 69 15.72 -5.00 6.99
C VAL A 69 15.28 -6.37 6.47
N LEU A 70 14.85 -7.28 7.35
CA LEU A 70 14.41 -8.62 6.98
C LEU A 70 13.17 -8.59 6.06
N VAL A 71 12.18 -7.75 6.36
CA VAL A 71 10.99 -7.58 5.49
C VAL A 71 11.38 -7.01 4.12
N ARG A 72 12.32 -6.07 4.05
CA ARG A 72 12.80 -5.53 2.77
C ARG A 72 13.61 -6.54 1.98
N ALA A 73 14.45 -7.33 2.65
CA ALA A 73 15.21 -8.40 2.02
C ALA A 73 14.27 -9.48 1.44
N LEU A 74 13.26 -9.91 2.20
CA LEU A 74 12.23 -10.83 1.71
C LEU A 74 11.46 -10.26 0.53
N LEU A 75 11.06 -8.99 0.61
CA LEU A 75 10.32 -8.34 -0.48
C LEU A 75 11.18 -8.18 -1.75
N ALA A 76 12.46 -7.84 -1.60
CA ALA A 76 13.43 -7.81 -2.69
C ALA A 76 13.64 -9.21 -3.30
N LEU A 77 13.64 -10.27 -2.49
CA LEU A 77 13.74 -11.65 -2.97
C LEU A 77 12.48 -12.08 -3.72
N VAL A 78 11.29 -11.70 -3.26
CA VAL A 78 10.04 -11.92 -3.99
C VAL A 78 10.06 -11.15 -5.31
N LEU A 79 10.52 -9.90 -5.32
CA LEU A 79 10.66 -9.12 -6.54
C LEU A 79 11.65 -9.74 -7.53
N PHE A 80 12.79 -10.22 -7.05
CA PHE A 80 13.75 -10.94 -7.86
C PHE A 80 13.12 -12.18 -8.48
N THR A 81 12.39 -12.97 -7.68
CA THR A 81 11.66 -14.16 -8.14
C THR A 81 10.68 -13.82 -9.24
N VAL A 82 9.85 -12.81 -9.01
CA VAL A 82 8.87 -12.36 -10.00
C VAL A 82 9.57 -11.83 -11.27
N GLY A 83 10.65 -11.06 -11.13
CA GLY A 83 11.42 -10.50 -12.25
C GLY A 83 12.12 -11.57 -13.11
N VAL A 84 12.71 -12.59 -12.49
CA VAL A 84 13.31 -13.73 -13.23
C VAL A 84 12.25 -14.48 -14.03
N ASN A 85 11.07 -14.68 -13.45
CA ASN A 85 9.95 -15.35 -14.12
C ASN A 85 9.30 -14.46 -15.20
N MET A 86 9.50 -13.13 -15.15
CA MET A 86 9.01 -12.17 -16.14
C MET A 86 9.83 -12.04 -17.40
N GLY A 87 11.14 -12.34 -17.36
CA GLY A 87 12.00 -12.23 -18.55
C GLY A 87 11.44 -13.02 -19.74
N VAL A 88 10.61 -14.01 -19.46
CA VAL A 88 9.96 -14.88 -20.43
C VAL A 88 8.59 -14.35 -20.91
N LEU A 89 8.07 -13.26 -20.33
CA LEU A 89 6.78 -12.65 -20.67
C LEU A 89 6.89 -11.48 -21.66
N ASN A 90 8.03 -10.79 -21.72
CA ASN A 90 8.31 -9.79 -22.77
C ASN A 90 8.61 -10.44 -24.14
N ALA A 91 8.09 -11.65 -24.33
CA ALA A 91 8.38 -12.57 -25.40
C ALA A 91 7.42 -12.43 -26.58
N ASP A 92 6.78 -11.28 -26.76
CA ASP A 92 5.84 -11.02 -27.87
C ASP A 92 6.56 -10.84 -29.23
N GLY A 93 7.79 -11.36 -29.35
CA GLY A 93 8.51 -11.43 -30.62
C GLY A 93 7.77 -12.33 -31.61
N ALA A 94 7.92 -12.01 -32.89
CA ALA A 94 7.42 -12.85 -33.98
C ALA A 94 8.02 -14.26 -33.85
N VAL A 95 7.16 -15.28 -33.97
CA VAL A 95 7.59 -16.67 -34.01
C VAL A 95 8.37 -16.86 -35.30
N ALA A 96 9.68 -17.06 -35.16
CA ALA A 96 10.56 -17.27 -36.31
C ALA A 96 10.70 -18.77 -36.64
N ARG A 97 10.51 -19.65 -35.66
CA ARG A 97 10.56 -21.11 -35.83
C ARG A 97 9.75 -21.82 -34.75
N SER A 98 9.16 -22.95 -35.08
CA SER A 98 8.48 -23.84 -34.14
C SER A 98 9.15 -25.21 -34.10
N GLY A 99 9.02 -25.91 -32.97
CA GLY A 99 9.60 -27.23 -32.77
C GLY A 99 8.99 -27.94 -31.57
N THR A 100 9.53 -29.10 -31.23
CA THR A 100 9.15 -29.87 -30.04
C THR A 100 10.38 -30.12 -29.17
N ALA A 101 10.23 -29.94 -27.86
CA ALA A 101 11.28 -30.19 -26.89
C ALA A 101 10.95 -31.44 -26.07
N LEU A 102 11.90 -32.38 -26.03
CA LEU A 102 11.88 -33.55 -25.17
C LEU A 102 12.93 -33.37 -24.07
N ALA A 103 12.51 -33.43 -22.81
CA ALA A 103 13.43 -33.33 -21.68
C ALA A 103 14.28 -34.60 -21.58
N ALA A 104 15.59 -34.45 -21.47
CA ALA A 104 16.55 -35.55 -21.31
C ALA A 104 16.90 -35.77 -19.84
N HIS A 105 17.16 -34.68 -19.10
CA HIS A 105 17.48 -34.72 -17.68
C HIS A 105 16.79 -33.57 -16.97
N CYS A 106 16.22 -33.80 -15.78
CA CYS A 106 15.60 -32.77 -14.98
C CYS A 106 16.10 -32.85 -13.55
N GLU A 107 16.60 -31.73 -13.04
CA GLU A 107 16.99 -31.57 -11.64
C GLU A 107 16.04 -30.59 -10.93
N ARG A 108 15.79 -30.85 -9.65
CA ARG A 108 14.98 -29.96 -8.81
C ARG A 108 15.90 -28.96 -8.11
N VAL A 109 15.70 -27.68 -8.38
CA VAL A 109 16.50 -26.58 -7.81
C VAL A 109 15.65 -25.74 -6.85
N GLY A 110 16.21 -25.37 -5.68
CA GLY A 110 15.51 -24.60 -4.64
C GLY A 110 16.10 -24.80 -3.25
N PRO A 111 15.50 -24.20 -2.20
CA PRO A 111 14.37 -23.26 -2.24
C PRO A 111 14.76 -21.83 -2.64
N VAL A 112 16.06 -21.51 -2.74
CA VAL A 112 16.57 -20.23 -3.25
C VAL A 112 17.57 -20.54 -4.36
N SER A 113 17.28 -20.11 -5.59
CA SER A 113 18.14 -20.36 -6.76
C SER A 113 18.13 -19.17 -7.73
N ARG A 114 18.83 -19.31 -8.87
CA ARG A 114 18.74 -18.31 -9.95
C ARG A 114 17.34 -18.21 -10.56
N SER A 115 16.46 -19.17 -10.30
CA SER A 115 15.04 -19.17 -10.67
C SER A 115 14.14 -18.41 -9.68
N GLY A 116 14.70 -17.97 -8.55
CA GLY A 116 13.99 -17.25 -7.49
C GLY A 116 13.74 -18.10 -6.24
N LEU A 117 12.73 -17.70 -5.48
CA LEU A 117 12.27 -18.34 -4.25
C LEU A 117 11.19 -19.38 -4.56
N GLY A 118 11.51 -20.64 -4.33
CA GLY A 118 10.63 -21.78 -4.59
C GLY A 118 11.42 -23.01 -5.04
N TRP A 119 10.70 -24.10 -5.25
CA TRP A 119 11.24 -25.30 -5.90
C TRP A 119 10.85 -25.27 -7.38
N TYR A 120 11.84 -25.39 -8.25
CA TYR A 120 11.68 -25.37 -9.69
C TYR A 120 12.37 -26.56 -10.33
N TRP A 121 11.95 -26.90 -11.55
CA TRP A 121 12.67 -27.84 -12.39
C TRP A 121 13.60 -27.08 -13.35
N SER A 122 14.83 -27.56 -13.45
CA SER A 122 15.80 -27.21 -14.48
C SER A 122 16.00 -28.46 -15.34
N CYS A 123 15.63 -28.39 -16.61
CA CYS A 123 15.67 -29.55 -17.51
C CYS A 123 16.55 -29.28 -18.73
N ASP A 124 17.51 -30.17 -18.98
CA ASP A 124 18.20 -30.26 -20.26
C ASP A 124 17.26 -30.91 -21.26
N ALA A 125 17.02 -30.27 -22.40
CA ALA A 125 16.12 -30.77 -23.42
C ALA A 125 16.76 -30.78 -24.80
N GLN A 126 16.35 -31.75 -25.61
CA GLN A 126 16.62 -31.78 -27.04
C GLN A 126 15.40 -31.20 -27.76
N ILE A 127 15.65 -30.23 -28.61
CA ILE A 127 14.64 -29.54 -29.40
C ILE A 127 14.77 -29.99 -30.84
N THR A 128 13.73 -30.58 -31.38
CA THR A 128 13.61 -30.90 -32.80
C THR A 128 12.78 -29.82 -33.47
N TRP A 129 13.41 -29.03 -34.33
CA TRP A 129 12.74 -27.97 -35.07
C TRP A 129 11.96 -28.51 -36.27
N SER A 130 11.07 -27.68 -36.83
CA SER A 130 10.20 -28.04 -37.95
C SER A 130 10.92 -28.45 -39.24
N ASP A 131 12.18 -28.09 -39.41
CA ASP A 131 13.05 -28.44 -40.54
C ASP A 131 14.03 -29.61 -40.22
N GLY A 132 13.88 -30.24 -39.06
CA GLY A 132 14.65 -31.40 -38.64
C GLY A 132 15.96 -31.08 -37.92
N GLU A 133 16.36 -29.81 -37.77
CA GLU A 133 17.55 -29.48 -36.96
C GLU A 133 17.29 -29.82 -35.49
N VAL A 134 18.30 -30.39 -34.84
CA VAL A 134 18.26 -30.72 -33.41
C VAL A 134 19.18 -29.80 -32.64
N THR A 135 18.65 -29.13 -31.62
CA THR A 135 19.43 -28.26 -30.72
C THR A 135 19.25 -28.69 -29.27
N ARG A 136 20.26 -28.43 -28.42
CA ARG A 136 20.16 -28.68 -26.97
C ARG A 136 20.01 -27.37 -26.22
N LYS A 137 19.10 -27.34 -25.25
CA LYS A 137 18.90 -26.16 -24.39
C LYS A 137 18.49 -26.57 -22.98
N VAL A 138 18.97 -25.79 -22.00
CA VAL A 138 18.51 -25.87 -20.62
C VAL A 138 17.27 -24.98 -20.44
N PHE A 139 16.15 -25.58 -20.09
CA PHE A 139 14.93 -24.91 -19.69
C PHE A 139 14.90 -24.77 -18.17
N ARG A 140 14.58 -23.57 -17.67
CA ARG A 140 14.56 -23.24 -16.23
C ARG A 140 13.15 -22.87 -15.80
N ASN A 141 12.96 -22.55 -14.52
CA ASN A 141 11.70 -22.04 -13.97
C ASN A 141 10.51 -22.98 -14.20
N SER A 142 10.75 -24.29 -14.28
CA SER A 142 9.72 -25.29 -14.58
C SER A 142 9.01 -25.07 -15.92
N GLU A 143 9.68 -24.46 -16.91
CA GLU A 143 9.16 -24.42 -18.29
C GLU A 143 8.96 -25.82 -18.85
N LEU A 144 9.87 -26.74 -18.50
CA LEU A 144 9.70 -28.18 -18.68
C LEU A 144 9.69 -28.86 -17.30
N THR A 145 9.06 -30.02 -17.26
CA THR A 145 8.90 -30.85 -16.07
C THR A 145 9.34 -32.29 -16.38
N PRO A 146 9.50 -33.17 -15.37
CA PRO A 146 9.81 -34.58 -15.60
C PRO A 146 8.82 -35.31 -16.51
N GLU A 147 7.56 -34.85 -16.60
CA GLU A 147 6.57 -35.40 -17.53
C GLU A 147 7.02 -35.25 -19.00
N ASN A 148 7.78 -34.19 -19.30
CA ASN A 148 8.27 -33.90 -20.64
C ASN A 148 9.42 -34.81 -21.10
N GLN A 149 9.82 -35.78 -20.27
CA GLN A 149 10.73 -36.86 -20.68
C GLN A 149 10.03 -37.90 -21.56
N THR A 150 8.71 -38.01 -21.44
CA THR A 150 7.89 -38.94 -22.25
C THR A 150 6.92 -38.22 -23.17
N ARG A 151 6.62 -36.95 -22.88
CA ARG A 151 5.66 -36.12 -23.63
C ARG A 151 6.34 -34.84 -24.14
N PRO A 152 6.76 -34.79 -25.42
CA PRO A 152 7.36 -33.59 -26.00
C PRO A 152 6.45 -32.37 -25.82
N ALA A 153 7.02 -31.24 -25.43
CA ALA A 153 6.30 -29.97 -25.32
C ALA A 153 6.54 -29.12 -26.59
N PRO A 154 5.53 -28.39 -27.09
CA PRO A 154 5.75 -27.45 -28.19
C PRO A 154 6.65 -26.30 -27.72
N VAL A 155 7.60 -25.91 -28.56
CA VAL A 155 8.49 -24.77 -28.31
C VAL A 155 8.54 -23.86 -29.51
N VAL A 156 8.80 -22.58 -29.24
CA VAL A 156 8.94 -21.55 -30.27
C VAL A 156 10.23 -20.78 -30.06
N TYR A 157 10.92 -20.53 -31.16
CA TYR A 157 12.02 -19.58 -31.23
C TYR A 157 11.45 -18.24 -31.69
N ARG A 158 11.72 -17.21 -30.88
CA ARG A 158 11.21 -15.86 -31.10
C ARG A 158 12.38 -14.89 -31.18
N LYS A 159 12.36 -14.05 -32.20
CA LYS A 159 13.32 -12.95 -32.35
C LYS A 159 12.79 -11.73 -31.61
N ALA A 160 13.45 -11.31 -30.53
CA ALA A 160 13.10 -10.09 -29.83
C ALA A 160 13.73 -8.89 -30.55
N ALA A 161 12.94 -7.84 -30.83
CA ALA A 161 13.45 -6.61 -31.42
C ALA A 161 14.52 -5.93 -30.53
N ARG A 162 14.42 -6.12 -29.21
CA ARG A 162 15.37 -5.63 -28.19
C ARG A 162 15.41 -6.64 -27.04
N GLY A 163 16.34 -7.59 -27.07
CA GLY A 163 16.42 -8.60 -26.00
C GLY A 163 17.23 -9.85 -26.32
N GLY A 164 17.70 -9.99 -27.56
CA GLY A 164 18.30 -11.24 -28.02
C GLY A 164 17.26 -12.28 -28.36
N ASP A 165 17.65 -13.27 -29.16
CA ASP A 165 16.75 -14.34 -29.52
C ASP A 165 16.56 -15.30 -28.36
N PHE A 166 15.35 -15.81 -28.19
CA PHE A 166 15.06 -16.75 -27.11
C PHE A 166 14.16 -17.88 -27.59
N ILE A 167 14.27 -18.99 -26.88
CA ILE A 167 13.46 -20.20 -27.10
C ILE A 167 12.65 -20.41 -25.84
N ALA A 168 11.34 -20.53 -25.98
CA ALA A 168 10.42 -20.72 -24.88
C ALA A 168 9.41 -21.82 -25.22
N VAL A 169 8.86 -22.46 -24.19
CA VAL A 169 7.74 -23.38 -24.33
C VAL A 169 6.50 -22.60 -24.78
N ASP A 170 5.85 -23.10 -25.83
CA ASP A 170 4.65 -22.51 -26.43
C ASP A 170 3.41 -22.95 -25.66
N ALA A 171 3.39 -22.59 -24.37
CA ALA A 171 2.27 -22.85 -23.48
C ALA A 171 1.65 -21.52 -23.04
N PRO A 172 0.32 -21.44 -22.93
CA PRO A 172 -0.34 -20.27 -22.38
C PRO A 172 0.14 -20.03 -20.94
N ARG A 173 0.43 -18.77 -20.62
CA ARG A 173 0.90 -18.33 -19.30
C ARG A 173 -0.17 -17.48 -18.63
N PRO A 174 -1.25 -18.08 -18.11
CA PRO A 174 -2.41 -17.33 -17.62
C PRO A 174 -2.05 -16.32 -16.52
N PHE A 175 -1.07 -16.61 -15.68
CA PHE A 175 -0.68 -15.75 -14.55
C PHE A 175 0.43 -14.73 -14.87
N ALA A 176 0.79 -14.57 -16.15
CA ALA A 176 1.78 -13.59 -16.59
C ALA A 176 1.46 -12.16 -16.12
N GLY A 177 0.22 -11.73 -16.40
CA GLY A 177 -0.25 -10.39 -16.04
C GLY A 177 -0.35 -10.18 -14.54
N LEU A 178 -0.72 -11.20 -13.77
CA LEU A 178 -0.66 -11.16 -12.30
C LEU A 178 0.76 -10.96 -11.78
N GLY A 179 1.73 -11.66 -12.36
CA GLY A 179 3.14 -11.45 -12.07
C GLY A 179 3.51 -9.98 -12.24
N TYR A 180 3.16 -9.39 -13.39
CA TYR A 180 3.45 -7.99 -13.73
C TYR A 180 2.80 -7.00 -12.78
N SER A 181 1.52 -7.25 -12.48
CA SER A 181 0.76 -6.37 -11.62
C SER A 181 1.33 -6.33 -10.20
N LEU A 182 1.70 -7.49 -9.67
CA LEU A 182 2.34 -7.63 -8.37
C LEU A 182 3.75 -7.04 -8.34
N PHE A 183 4.57 -7.24 -9.38
CA PHE A 183 5.95 -6.72 -9.40
C PHE A 183 6.01 -5.21 -9.21
N VAL A 184 5.21 -4.45 -9.96
CA VAL A 184 5.21 -2.98 -9.86
C VAL A 184 4.74 -2.55 -8.47
N ALA A 185 3.68 -3.18 -7.94
CA ALA A 185 3.14 -2.86 -6.62
C ALA A 185 4.13 -3.19 -5.48
N LEU A 186 4.79 -4.35 -5.56
CA LEU A 186 5.80 -4.79 -4.60
C LEU A 186 7.08 -3.94 -4.70
N THR A 187 7.45 -3.50 -5.91
CA THR A 187 8.58 -2.60 -6.15
C THR A 187 8.33 -1.28 -5.45
N PHE A 188 7.12 -0.73 -5.64
CA PHE A 188 6.68 0.45 -4.93
C PHE A 188 6.70 0.23 -3.41
N ALA A 189 6.18 -0.89 -2.91
CA ALA A 189 6.22 -1.20 -1.48
C ALA A 189 7.64 -1.32 -0.90
N THR A 190 8.59 -1.83 -1.69
CA THR A 190 10.00 -2.00 -1.30
C THR A 190 10.70 -0.66 -1.17
N PHE A 191 10.65 0.16 -2.22
CA PHE A 191 11.36 1.44 -2.25
C PHE A 191 10.75 2.48 -1.31
N TYR A 192 9.42 2.55 -1.24
CA TYR A 192 8.74 3.57 -0.44
C TYR A 192 8.51 3.15 1.03
N GLY A 193 8.82 1.90 1.35
CA GLY A 193 8.89 1.38 2.71
C GLY A 193 7.53 1.22 3.38
N VAL A 194 7.11 -0.03 3.57
CA VAL A 194 6.08 -0.36 4.57
C VAL A 194 6.69 -0.16 5.96
N ARG A 195 6.55 1.05 6.51
CA ARG A 195 6.80 1.26 7.94
C ARG A 195 5.74 0.46 8.68
N ILE A 196 6.13 -0.67 9.27
CA ILE A 196 5.26 -1.49 10.10
C ILE A 196 4.76 -0.59 11.24
N PRO A 197 3.45 -0.28 11.29
CA PRO A 197 2.91 0.57 12.33
C PRO A 197 2.90 -0.22 13.65
N GLY A 198 3.98 -0.20 14.43
CA GLY A 198 3.98 -1.04 15.63
C GLY A 198 5.16 -0.95 16.61
N VAL A 199 6.38 -0.58 16.19
CA VAL A 199 7.55 -0.78 17.07
C VAL A 199 8.40 0.49 17.12
N PRO A 200 8.07 1.41 18.05
CA PRO A 200 8.88 1.51 19.26
C PRO A 200 8.02 1.61 20.54
N PRO A 201 8.61 1.41 21.74
CA PRO A 201 7.93 1.69 23.00
C PRO A 201 7.65 3.19 23.07
N MET A 202 6.43 3.60 22.75
CA MET A 202 5.96 4.93 23.10
C MET A 202 5.45 4.88 24.53
N PRO A 203 5.81 5.85 25.39
CA PRO A 203 5.20 6.01 26.71
C PRO A 203 3.67 6.02 26.59
N ALA A 204 2.99 5.50 27.61
CA ALA A 204 1.56 5.17 27.59
C ALA A 204 0.67 6.35 27.15
N ASP A 205 1.09 7.57 27.48
CA ASP A 205 0.39 8.82 27.21
C ASP A 205 0.43 9.13 25.70
N ARG A 206 1.60 8.97 25.08
CA ARG A 206 1.75 9.00 23.61
C ARG A 206 1.03 7.83 22.94
N LYS A 207 0.84 6.70 23.62
CA LYS A 207 0.08 5.55 23.10
C LYS A 207 -1.42 5.86 23.02
N ARG A 208 -2.01 6.56 24.00
CA ARG A 208 -3.40 7.06 23.94
C ARG A 208 -3.56 8.13 22.86
N GLU A 209 -2.67 9.11 22.83
CA GLU A 209 -2.60 10.17 21.80
C GLU A 209 -2.50 9.55 20.40
N ARG A 210 -1.62 8.55 20.23
CA ARG A 210 -1.44 7.82 18.98
C ARG A 210 -2.64 6.96 18.65
N ARG A 211 -3.28 6.26 19.58
CA ARG A 211 -4.54 5.52 19.31
C ARG A 211 -5.65 6.46 18.84
N ARG A 212 -5.74 7.66 19.43
CA ARG A 212 -6.69 8.70 19.02
C ARG A 212 -6.38 9.19 17.59
N ARG A 213 -5.10 9.44 17.28
CA ARG A 213 -4.63 9.82 15.93
C ARG A 213 -4.76 8.67 14.91
N VAL A 214 -4.54 7.42 15.29
CA VAL A 214 -4.69 6.22 14.45
C VAL A 214 -6.16 5.96 14.11
N ARG A 215 -7.08 6.16 15.08
CA ARG A 215 -8.53 6.11 14.82
C ARG A 215 -8.99 7.23 13.87
N LEU A 216 -8.34 8.39 13.90
CA LEU A 216 -8.56 9.49 12.94
C LEU A 216 -7.84 9.26 11.58
N GLN A 217 -6.79 8.42 11.53
CA GLN A 217 -6.03 8.03 10.33
C GLN A 217 -6.72 6.96 9.46
N TRP A 218 -7.95 6.55 9.78
CA TRP A 218 -8.68 5.47 9.12
C TRP A 218 -9.04 5.69 7.62
N TRP A 219 -8.60 6.80 7.00
CA TRP A 219 -8.65 6.98 5.54
C TRP A 219 -7.49 6.31 4.79
N GLN A 220 -6.31 6.19 5.41
CA GLN A 220 -5.16 5.46 4.86
C GLN A 220 -5.34 3.94 4.77
N PRO A 221 -6.00 3.24 5.72
CA PRO A 221 -6.17 1.79 5.64
C PRO A 221 -7.19 1.33 4.60
N LEU A 222 -7.85 2.19 3.82
CA LEU A 222 -8.77 1.72 2.76
C LEU A 222 -8.16 1.85 1.36
N ALA A 223 -7.50 2.95 1.04
CA ALA A 223 -6.89 3.14 -0.28
C ALA A 223 -5.83 2.06 -0.59
N LEU A 224 -5.06 1.63 0.41
CA LEU A 224 -4.06 0.58 0.26
C LEU A 224 -4.69 -0.80 -0.02
N PRO A 225 -5.56 -1.38 0.84
CA PRO A 225 -6.14 -2.69 0.54
C PRO A 225 -7.09 -2.67 -0.66
N ILE A 226 -7.79 -1.56 -0.93
CA ILE A 226 -8.58 -1.42 -2.17
C ILE A 226 -7.64 -1.45 -3.38
N GLY A 227 -6.56 -0.66 -3.35
CA GLY A 227 -5.58 -0.64 -4.42
C GLY A 227 -4.94 -2.02 -4.66
N TRP A 228 -4.51 -2.70 -3.60
CA TRP A 228 -3.98 -4.06 -3.68
C TRP A 228 -5.02 -5.07 -4.17
N GLY A 229 -6.25 -5.01 -3.66
CA GLY A 229 -7.34 -5.88 -4.10
C GLY A 229 -7.64 -5.73 -5.58
N LEU A 230 -7.65 -4.49 -6.09
CA LEU A 230 -7.82 -4.22 -7.53
C LEU A 230 -6.63 -4.72 -8.36
N VAL A 231 -5.39 -4.49 -7.93
CA VAL A 231 -4.20 -5.00 -8.63
C VAL A 231 -4.20 -6.53 -8.72
N ILE A 232 -4.56 -7.22 -7.64
CA ILE A 232 -4.65 -8.68 -7.58
C ILE A 232 -5.81 -9.18 -8.45
N ALA A 233 -7.00 -8.59 -8.31
CA ALA A 233 -8.18 -9.01 -9.07
C ALA A 233 -8.02 -8.77 -10.58
N GLY A 234 -7.45 -7.63 -10.97
CA GLY A 234 -7.13 -7.34 -12.37
C GLY A 234 -6.04 -8.25 -12.92
N GLY A 235 -5.02 -8.58 -12.11
CA GLY A 235 -3.99 -9.55 -12.46
C GLY A 235 -4.52 -10.97 -12.62
N LEU A 236 -5.38 -11.44 -11.71
CA LEU A 236 -6.08 -12.73 -11.85
C LEU A 236 -6.99 -12.73 -13.09
N GLY A 237 -7.58 -11.57 -13.39
CA GLY A 237 -8.35 -11.36 -14.61
C GLY A 237 -7.58 -11.48 -15.93
N THR A 238 -6.24 -11.57 -15.91
CA THR A 238 -5.47 -11.89 -17.13
C THR A 238 -5.33 -13.39 -17.37
N ALA A 239 -5.65 -14.20 -16.36
CA ALA A 239 -5.60 -15.66 -16.44
C ALA A 239 -6.84 -16.26 -17.11
N SER A 240 -7.93 -15.49 -17.25
CA SER A 240 -9.12 -15.93 -17.95
C SER A 240 -8.86 -16.09 -19.46
N ALA A 241 -9.53 -17.05 -20.09
CA ALA A 241 -9.35 -17.41 -21.50
C ALA A 241 -9.52 -16.23 -22.50
N ALA A 242 -10.25 -15.18 -22.11
CA ALA A 242 -10.39 -13.94 -22.86
C ALA A 242 -9.82 -12.77 -22.04
N PRO A 243 -8.52 -12.43 -22.20
CA PRO A 243 -7.97 -11.23 -21.58
C PRO A 243 -8.65 -10.00 -22.21
N THR A 244 -9.58 -9.39 -21.48
CA THR A 244 -10.29 -8.21 -21.95
C THR A 244 -9.57 -6.94 -21.49
N ALA A 245 -9.69 -5.86 -22.27
CA ALA A 245 -9.18 -4.53 -21.92
C ALA A 245 -9.60 -4.06 -20.50
N SER A 246 -10.69 -4.62 -19.97
CA SER A 246 -11.14 -4.37 -18.59
C SER A 246 -10.14 -4.84 -17.52
N SER A 247 -9.38 -5.92 -17.70
CA SER A 247 -8.38 -6.36 -16.70
C SER A 247 -7.27 -5.31 -16.52
N VAL A 248 -6.82 -4.71 -17.63
CA VAL A 248 -5.84 -3.61 -17.62
C VAL A 248 -6.41 -2.39 -16.90
N LEU A 249 -7.66 -2.02 -17.18
CA LEU A 249 -8.33 -0.91 -16.50
C LEU A 249 -8.42 -1.12 -14.98
N VAL A 250 -8.76 -2.34 -14.52
CA VAL A 250 -8.83 -2.68 -13.10
C VAL A 250 -7.45 -2.54 -12.44
N ILE A 251 -6.37 -3.00 -13.10
CA ILE A 251 -5.00 -2.84 -12.62
C ILE A 251 -4.62 -1.35 -12.51
N LEU A 252 -4.91 -0.56 -13.55
CA LEU A 252 -4.62 0.88 -13.56
C LEU A 252 -5.37 1.62 -12.44
N LEU A 253 -6.64 1.31 -12.21
CA LEU A 253 -7.42 1.83 -11.09
C LEU A 253 -6.80 1.45 -9.74
N GLY A 254 -6.32 0.22 -9.62
CA GLY A 254 -5.57 -0.25 -8.45
C GLY A 254 -4.31 0.58 -8.20
N TYR A 255 -3.50 0.83 -9.22
CA TYR A 255 -2.31 1.68 -9.08
C TYR A 255 -2.64 3.13 -8.73
N LEU A 256 -3.66 3.72 -9.36
CA LEU A 256 -4.10 5.07 -9.03
C LEU A 256 -4.53 5.17 -7.55
N ALA A 257 -5.25 4.15 -7.03
CA ALA A 257 -5.62 4.09 -5.62
C ALA A 257 -4.39 3.96 -4.70
N LEU A 258 -3.40 3.15 -5.06
CA LEU A 258 -2.14 3.01 -4.31
C LEU A 258 -1.34 4.33 -4.31
N ILE A 259 -1.20 4.99 -5.46
CA ILE A 259 -0.50 6.28 -5.61
C ILE A 259 -1.21 7.37 -4.81
N ALA A 260 -2.54 7.48 -4.90
CA ALA A 260 -3.31 8.44 -4.13
C ALA A 260 -3.18 8.20 -2.62
N GLY A 261 -3.28 6.93 -2.17
CA GLY A 261 -3.06 6.54 -0.78
C GLY A 261 -1.65 6.92 -0.28
N TRP A 262 -0.64 6.78 -1.14
CA TRP A 262 0.73 7.17 -0.86
C TRP A 262 0.90 8.70 -0.75
N PHE A 263 0.38 9.49 -1.70
CA PHE A 263 0.46 10.95 -1.64
C PHE A 263 -0.21 11.51 -0.39
N VAL A 264 -1.40 11.01 -0.04
CA VAL A 264 -2.09 11.39 1.19
C VAL A 264 -1.25 11.05 2.42
N SER A 265 -0.56 9.89 2.41
CA SER A 265 0.36 9.49 3.47
C SER A 265 1.55 10.45 3.61
N GLN A 266 2.20 10.80 2.49
CA GLN A 266 3.36 11.68 2.49
C GLN A 266 3.00 13.11 2.88
N LEU A 267 1.91 13.66 2.35
CA LEU A 267 1.44 15.01 2.70
C LEU A 267 1.17 15.13 4.19
N ARG A 268 0.55 14.11 4.80
CA ARG A 268 0.32 14.07 6.26
C ARG A 268 1.60 13.93 7.06
N ARG A 269 2.59 13.17 6.56
CA ARG A 269 3.91 13.09 7.21
C ARG A 269 4.61 14.45 7.22
N LYS A 270 4.55 15.18 6.10
CA LYS A 270 5.20 16.49 5.97
C LYS A 270 4.50 17.60 6.75
N LYS A 271 3.16 17.67 6.68
CA LYS A 271 2.37 18.77 7.26
C LYS A 271 1.87 18.49 8.70
N GLY A 272 2.17 17.31 9.23
CA GLY A 272 1.54 16.84 10.47
C GLY A 272 0.07 16.46 10.26
N VAL A 273 -0.52 15.87 11.31
CA VAL A 273 -1.96 15.58 11.32
C VAL A 273 -2.69 16.87 11.67
N VAL A 274 -2.95 17.70 10.66
CA VAL A 274 -3.85 18.84 10.80
C VAL A 274 -5.26 18.26 10.96
N GLU A 275 -5.96 18.62 12.04
CA GLU A 275 -7.36 18.27 12.18
C GLU A 275 -8.12 18.81 10.95
N PRO A 276 -8.85 17.97 10.21
CA PRO A 276 -9.53 18.44 9.03
C PRO A 276 -10.54 19.51 9.45
N LYS A 277 -10.39 20.71 8.88
CA LYS A 277 -11.33 21.82 9.07
C LYS A 277 -12.75 21.29 8.94
N ALA A 278 -13.60 21.60 9.91
CA ALA A 278 -14.98 21.15 9.92
C ALA A 278 -15.62 21.48 8.58
N LEU A 279 -16.18 20.46 7.93
CA LEU A 279 -16.93 20.65 6.68
C LEU A 279 -18.26 21.30 7.05
N PRO A 280 -18.75 22.26 6.24
CA PRO A 280 -20.09 22.80 6.45
C PRO A 280 -21.13 21.67 6.40
N PRO A 281 -22.21 21.75 7.21
CA PRO A 281 -23.18 20.67 7.38
C PRO A 281 -23.81 20.22 6.05
N GLU A 282 -24.01 21.14 5.12
CA GLU A 282 -24.50 20.85 3.76
C GLU A 282 -23.57 19.90 2.99
N ARG A 283 -22.25 20.14 3.05
CA ARG A 283 -21.27 19.24 2.41
C ARG A 283 -21.25 17.88 3.09
N THR A 284 -21.38 17.83 4.41
CA THR A 284 -21.45 16.57 5.17
C THR A 284 -22.67 15.74 4.77
N ARG A 285 -23.86 16.36 4.60
CA ARG A 285 -25.07 15.69 4.09
C ARG A 285 -24.88 15.17 2.66
N ARG A 286 -24.29 15.97 1.77
CA ARG A 286 -23.99 15.52 0.39
C ARG A 286 -23.04 14.33 0.38
N VAL A 287 -21.98 14.35 1.18
CA VAL A 287 -21.03 13.24 1.32
C VAL A 287 -21.71 11.97 1.84
N GLY A 288 -22.62 12.09 2.82
CA GLY A 288 -23.42 10.97 3.31
C GLY A 288 -24.33 10.38 2.23
N LYS A 289 -25.01 11.24 1.46
CA LYS A 289 -25.90 10.82 0.34
C LYS A 289 -25.10 10.10 -0.76
N VAL A 290 -23.96 10.64 -1.18
CA VAL A 290 -23.06 10.01 -2.15
C VAL A 290 -22.55 8.66 -1.62
N GLY A 291 -22.18 8.60 -0.34
CA GLY A 291 -21.77 7.36 0.32
C GLY A 291 -22.84 6.27 0.25
N SER A 292 -24.09 6.62 0.58
CA SER A 292 -25.21 5.67 0.51
C SER A 292 -25.48 5.20 -0.91
N TRP A 293 -25.42 6.10 -1.90
CA TRP A 293 -25.58 5.76 -3.32
C TRP A 293 -24.51 4.77 -3.80
N LEU A 294 -23.24 5.00 -3.44
CA LEU A 294 -22.14 4.09 -3.78
C LEU A 294 -22.30 2.69 -3.17
N VAL A 295 -22.81 2.58 -1.94
CA VAL A 295 -23.06 1.27 -1.31
C VAL A 295 -24.16 0.52 -2.05
N VAL A 296 -25.28 1.18 -2.37
CA VAL A 296 -26.41 0.53 -3.04
C VAL A 296 -26.06 0.13 -4.46
N LEU A 297 -25.54 1.08 -5.27
CA LEU A 297 -25.17 0.80 -6.66
C LEU A 297 -24.01 -0.20 -6.75
N GLY A 298 -22.97 -0.04 -5.91
CA GLY A 298 -21.85 -0.97 -5.88
C GLY A 298 -22.27 -2.36 -5.44
N GLY A 299 -23.16 -2.48 -4.45
CA GLY A 299 -23.69 -3.77 -4.00
C GLY A 299 -24.52 -4.46 -5.08
N ALA A 300 -25.43 -3.73 -5.73
CA ALA A 300 -26.23 -4.25 -6.83
C ALA A 300 -25.37 -4.70 -8.02
N ALA A 301 -24.38 -3.87 -8.41
CA ALA A 301 -23.45 -4.20 -9.48
C ALA A 301 -22.56 -5.40 -9.14
N ALA A 302 -22.14 -5.56 -7.88
CA ALA A 302 -21.37 -6.71 -7.43
C ALA A 302 -22.16 -8.02 -7.58
N VAL A 303 -23.41 -8.03 -7.10
CA VAL A 303 -24.29 -9.20 -7.20
C VAL A 303 -24.59 -9.55 -8.66
N LEU A 304 -24.97 -8.55 -9.46
CA LEU A 304 -25.24 -8.77 -10.88
C LEU A 304 -24.00 -9.32 -11.61
N SER A 305 -22.83 -8.73 -11.36
CA SER A 305 -21.56 -9.16 -11.95
C SER A 305 -21.18 -10.59 -11.55
N ALA A 306 -21.39 -10.95 -10.29
CA ALA A 306 -21.16 -12.31 -9.81
C ALA A 306 -22.08 -13.31 -10.52
N VAL A 307 -23.39 -13.04 -10.59
CA VAL A 307 -24.37 -13.93 -11.22
C VAL A 307 -24.09 -14.17 -12.70
N LEU A 308 -23.68 -13.13 -13.44
CA LEU A 308 -23.42 -13.24 -14.87
C LEU A 308 -22.13 -14.01 -15.23
N THR A 309 -21.30 -14.39 -14.25
CA THR A 309 -19.96 -14.94 -14.52
C THR A 309 -19.69 -16.34 -13.93
N ILE A 310 -20.70 -17.06 -13.40
CA ILE A 310 -20.53 -18.31 -12.59
C ILE A 310 -20.14 -19.59 -13.39
N PRO A 311 -19.76 -19.54 -14.68
CA PRO A 311 -18.61 -20.36 -15.06
C PRO A 311 -17.37 -20.23 -14.18
N ASP A 312 -16.88 -19.02 -14.26
CA ASP A 312 -15.47 -18.70 -14.24
C ASP A 312 -15.20 -17.85 -13.02
N TRP A 313 -14.77 -18.51 -11.94
CA TRP A 313 -14.48 -17.86 -10.68
C TRP A 313 -13.42 -16.74 -10.83
N LEU A 314 -12.50 -16.82 -11.80
CA LEU A 314 -11.53 -15.76 -12.08
C LEU A 314 -12.23 -14.54 -12.68
N ALA A 315 -13.18 -14.77 -13.60
CA ALA A 315 -14.02 -13.71 -14.14
C ALA A 315 -14.90 -13.07 -13.05
N VAL A 316 -15.44 -13.86 -12.12
CA VAL A 316 -16.22 -13.38 -10.95
C VAL A 316 -15.36 -12.46 -10.08
N VAL A 317 -14.17 -12.92 -9.65
CA VAL A 317 -13.27 -12.13 -8.80
C VAL A 317 -12.97 -10.77 -9.42
N ARG A 318 -12.68 -10.75 -10.72
CA ARG A 318 -12.42 -9.52 -11.46
C ARG A 318 -13.66 -8.63 -11.54
N ALA A 319 -14.80 -9.19 -11.95
CA ALA A 319 -16.02 -8.42 -12.21
C ALA A 319 -16.57 -7.76 -10.93
N VAL A 320 -16.38 -8.42 -9.78
CA VAL A 320 -16.86 -7.96 -8.48
C VAL A 320 -15.90 -6.98 -7.80
N ALA A 321 -14.62 -6.94 -8.18
CA ALA A 321 -13.60 -6.12 -7.51
C ALA A 321 -13.89 -4.62 -7.53
N VAL A 322 -14.27 -4.06 -8.70
CA VAL A 322 -14.58 -2.63 -8.83
C VAL A 322 -15.87 -2.25 -8.07
N PRO A 323 -16.98 -3.00 -8.21
CA PRO A 323 -18.17 -2.79 -7.38
C PRO A 323 -17.89 -2.84 -5.88
N LEU A 324 -17.12 -3.82 -5.39
CA LEU A 324 -16.75 -3.91 -3.97
C LEU A 324 -15.87 -2.75 -3.51
N ALA A 325 -14.94 -2.29 -4.36
CA ALA A 325 -14.17 -1.08 -4.07
C ALA A 325 -15.08 0.14 -3.91
N ALA A 326 -16.09 0.29 -4.77
CA ALA A 326 -17.10 1.35 -4.65
C ALA A 326 -17.91 1.23 -3.35
N VAL A 327 -18.34 0.02 -2.96
CA VAL A 327 -19.03 -0.22 -1.68
C VAL A 327 -18.13 0.19 -0.50
N ALA A 328 -16.87 -0.23 -0.49
CA ALA A 328 -15.94 0.09 0.60
C ALA A 328 -15.72 1.61 0.75
N VAL A 329 -15.61 2.33 -0.37
CA VAL A 329 -15.57 3.80 -0.38
C VAL A 329 -16.89 4.40 0.12
N GLY A 330 -18.03 3.88 -0.33
CA GLY A 330 -19.36 4.33 0.09
C GLY A 330 -19.61 4.19 1.59
N VAL A 331 -19.35 3.00 2.15
CA VAL A 331 -19.43 2.72 3.60
C VAL A 331 -18.57 3.71 4.37
N ARG A 332 -17.38 4.01 3.87
CA ARG A 332 -16.47 4.96 4.53
C ARG A 332 -16.99 6.38 4.52
N LEU A 333 -17.50 6.87 3.39
CA LEU A 333 -18.08 8.21 3.29
C LEU A 333 -19.25 8.38 4.27
N LYS A 334 -20.10 7.35 4.40
CA LYS A 334 -21.20 7.33 5.37
C LYS A 334 -20.69 7.42 6.81
N LEU A 335 -19.74 6.57 7.21
CA LEU A 335 -19.14 6.61 8.54
C LEU A 335 -18.49 7.96 8.88
N VAL A 336 -17.95 8.67 7.88
CA VAL A 336 -17.34 10.00 8.09
C VAL A 336 -18.41 11.08 8.23
N ALA A 337 -19.51 10.99 7.47
CA ALA A 337 -20.63 11.90 7.60
C ALA A 337 -21.31 11.76 8.99
N ASP A 338 -21.60 10.53 9.42
CA ASP A 338 -22.32 10.26 10.67
C ASP A 338 -21.53 10.76 11.90
N ARG A 339 -20.22 10.52 11.94
CA ARG A 339 -19.35 11.01 13.03
C ARG A 339 -19.27 12.52 13.10
N ARG A 340 -19.42 13.22 11.98
CA ARG A 340 -19.37 14.69 11.93
C ARG A 340 -20.69 15.31 12.36
N LEU A 341 -21.81 14.66 12.05
CA LEU A 341 -23.15 15.07 12.50
C LEU A 341 -23.33 14.84 14.01
N GLY A 342 -22.93 13.68 14.56
CA GLY A 342 -23.08 13.44 16.00
C GLY A 342 -22.20 14.33 16.90
N GLY A 343 -21.19 14.99 16.34
CA GLY A 343 -20.31 15.91 17.08
C GLY A 343 -20.90 17.31 17.28
N THR A 344 -21.89 17.73 16.47
CA THR A 344 -22.52 19.04 16.64
C THR A 344 -23.51 19.03 17.79
N ASP A 345 -24.28 17.95 17.91
CA ASP A 345 -25.37 17.84 18.89
C ASP A 345 -24.84 17.80 20.34
N SER A 346 -23.63 17.27 20.51
CA SER A 346 -22.95 17.17 21.81
C SER A 346 -22.32 18.48 22.29
N VAL A 347 -22.02 19.42 21.38
CA VAL A 347 -21.53 20.76 21.75
C VAL A 347 -22.69 21.67 22.15
N GLU A 348 -23.82 21.57 21.46
CA GLU A 348 -25.01 22.38 21.74
C GLU A 348 -25.66 22.01 23.08
N THR A 349 -25.72 20.71 23.41
CA THR A 349 -26.18 20.25 24.73
C THR A 349 -25.23 20.62 25.87
N ALA A 350 -23.92 20.68 25.63
CA ALA A 350 -22.95 21.13 26.62
C ALA A 350 -23.04 22.65 26.86
N SER A 351 -23.24 23.44 25.80
CA SER A 351 -23.44 24.89 25.89
C SER A 351 -24.67 25.23 26.71
N ASN A 352 -25.82 24.59 26.42
CA ASN A 352 -27.07 24.86 27.14
C ASN A 352 -27.03 24.46 28.63
N ARG A 353 -26.15 23.53 29.02
CA ARG A 353 -26.00 23.09 30.41
C ARG A 353 -25.06 23.99 31.24
N THR A 354 -24.33 24.91 30.60
CA THR A 354 -23.42 25.83 31.31
C THR A 354 -24.05 27.20 31.56
N THR A 355 -25.17 27.50 30.89
CA THR A 355 -25.94 28.75 31.00
C THR A 355 -27.17 28.63 31.91
N ALA A 356 -27.42 27.44 32.44
CA ALA A 356 -28.43 27.17 33.46
C ALA A 356 -27.72 26.80 34.76
#